data_AF-A0A3M2LFC2-F1
#
_entry.id   AF-A0A3M2LFC2-F1
#
_cell.length_a   1.000
_cell.length_b   1.000
_cell.length_c   1.000
_cell.angle_alpha   90.00
_cell.angle_beta   90.00
_cell.angle_gamma   90.00
#
_symmetry.space_group_name_H-M   'P 1'
#
loop_
_entity.id
_entity.type
_entity.pdbx_description
1 polymer ?
#
loop_
_entity_poly.entity_id
_entity_poly.type
_entity_poly.pdbx_seq_one_letter_code
_entity_poly.pdbx_strand_id
1 'polypeptide(L)'
;MAASNTERAGVGAGAAVPVLLRYLAVPLLFGVGVVHLYEYVADHYRVIPIIGDLFIANFATAVVLGLVLAAPPRSLRFLGSLPVVRSVPFAGRAPHVLVAIAAILFLLGTIAGLIVSEQATLFGFHEYGYRATVWLALGLEAAAVLVLAAFAALEARRVSGR
;
A
#
# COMPACT_ATOMS: atom_id res chain seq x y z
N MET A 1 34.67 -26.32 -1.73
CA MET A 1 34.04 -26.00 -0.43
C MET A 1 32.54 -25.88 -0.63
N ALA A 2 31.77 -26.88 -0.19
CA ALA A 2 30.31 -26.86 -0.26
C ALA A 2 29.77 -26.20 1.02
N ALA A 3 29.07 -25.07 0.89
CA ALA A 3 28.37 -24.44 1.99
C ALA A 3 27.44 -25.45 2.69
N SER A 4 27.45 -25.45 4.02
CA SER A 4 26.65 -26.39 4.83
C SER A 4 25.15 -26.14 4.62
N ASN A 5 24.31 -27.18 4.72
CA ASN A 5 22.86 -27.05 4.51
C ASN A 5 22.21 -26.00 5.44
N THR A 6 22.81 -25.72 6.59
CA THR A 6 22.40 -24.70 7.56
C THR A 6 22.58 -23.27 7.04
N GLU A 7 23.65 -22.98 6.31
CA GLU A 7 23.86 -21.67 5.65
C GLU A 7 22.86 -21.43 4.53
N ARG A 8 22.51 -22.47 3.76
CA ARG A 8 21.48 -22.37 2.72
C ARG A 8 20.08 -22.13 3.28
N ALA A 9 19.75 -22.75 4.41
CA ALA A 9 18.48 -22.54 5.11
C ALA A 9 18.35 -21.11 5.66
N GLY A 10 19.42 -20.54 6.22
CA GLY A 10 19.44 -19.16 6.73
C GLY A 10 19.24 -18.10 5.64
N VAL A 11 19.87 -18.29 4.47
CA VAL A 11 19.70 -17.39 3.31
C VAL A 11 18.28 -17.49 2.72
N GLY A 12 17.69 -18.70 2.70
CA GLY A 12 16.31 -18.93 2.23
C GLY A 12 15.23 -18.33 3.13
N ALA A 13 15.37 -18.44 4.45
CA ALA A 13 14.45 -17.83 5.41
C ALA A 13 14.47 -16.30 5.36
N GLY A 14 15.66 -15.71 5.21
CA GLY A 14 15.84 -14.27 5.03
C GLY A 14 15.19 -13.76 3.74
N ALA A 15 15.14 -14.57 2.68
CA ALA A 15 14.48 -14.28 1.40
C ALA A 15 12.94 -14.25 1.51
N ALA A 16 12.35 -15.14 2.31
CA ALA A 16 10.92 -15.39 2.39
C ALA A 16 10.11 -14.26 3.05
N VAL A 17 10.66 -13.61 4.08
CA VAL A 17 9.90 -12.64 4.90
C VAL A 17 9.35 -11.45 4.07
N PRO A 18 10.15 -10.72 3.26
CA PRO A 18 9.64 -9.67 2.38
C PRO A 18 8.63 -10.16 1.35
N VAL A 19 8.77 -11.40 0.85
CA VAL A 19 7.77 -11.97 -0.07
C VAL A 19 6.44 -12.17 0.66
N LEU A 20 6.47 -12.69 1.88
CA LEU A 20 5.28 -12.84 2.72
C LEU A 20 4.64 -11.48 3.05
N LEU A 21 5.43 -10.49 3.45
CA LEU A 21 4.93 -9.14 3.73
C LEU A 21 4.29 -8.50 2.47
N ARG A 22 4.92 -8.65 1.31
CA ARG A 22 4.36 -8.19 0.03
C ARG A 22 2.99 -8.82 -0.22
N TYR A 23 2.87 -10.14 -0.07
CA TYR A 23 1.61 -10.84 -0.31
C TYR A 23 0.57 -10.63 0.79
N LEU A 24 0.99 -10.29 2.01
CA LEU A 24 0.08 -9.87 3.09
C LEU A 24 -0.49 -8.46 2.83
N ALA A 25 0.29 -7.56 2.25
CA ALA A 25 -0.18 -6.22 1.90
C ALA A 25 -1.26 -6.23 0.79
N VAL A 26 -1.24 -7.21 -0.11
CA VAL A 26 -2.22 -7.34 -1.20
C VAL A 26 -3.68 -7.45 -0.70
N PRO A 27 -4.05 -8.44 0.14
CA PRO A 27 -5.41 -8.53 0.67
C PRO A 27 -5.76 -7.35 1.59
N LEU A 28 -4.78 -6.73 2.27
CA LEU A 28 -5.04 -5.52 3.06
C LEU A 28 -5.45 -4.35 2.15
N LEU A 29 -4.74 -4.12 1.04
CA LEU A 29 -5.11 -3.10 0.05
C LEU A 29 -6.48 -3.38 -0.58
N PHE A 30 -6.80 -4.65 -0.88
CA PHE A 30 -8.14 -5.01 -1.33
C PHE A 30 -9.20 -4.77 -0.25
N GLY A 31 -8.89 -5.06 1.02
CA GLY A 31 -9.75 -4.74 2.15
C GLY A 31 -10.05 -3.24 2.24
N VAL A 32 -9.01 -2.40 2.15
CA VAL A 32 -9.16 -0.92 2.10
C VAL A 32 -10.09 -0.52 0.95
N GLY A 33 -9.88 -1.07 -0.25
CA GLY A 33 -10.74 -0.79 -1.39
C GLY A 33 -12.19 -1.21 -1.15
N VAL A 34 -12.43 -2.40 -0.61
CA VAL A 34 -13.78 -2.89 -0.31
C VAL A 34 -14.49 -1.98 0.69
N VAL A 35 -13.81 -1.52 1.75
CA VAL A 35 -14.42 -0.62 2.74
C VAL A 35 -14.76 0.73 2.12
N HIS A 36 -13.87 1.33 1.33
CA HIS A 36 -14.16 2.60 0.65
C HIS A 36 -15.28 2.47 -0.37
N LEU A 37 -15.36 1.35 -1.08
CA LEU A 37 -16.48 1.07 -1.99
C LEU A 37 -17.78 0.93 -1.20
N TYR A 38 -17.75 0.26 -0.06
CA TYR A 38 -18.91 0.14 0.84
C TYR A 38 -19.36 1.52 1.31
N GLU A 39 -18.45 2.38 1.76
CA GLU A 39 -18.79 3.74 2.20
C GLU A 39 -19.37 4.58 1.06
N TYR A 40 -18.80 4.44 -0.14
CA TYR A 40 -19.31 5.07 -1.36
C TYR A 40 -20.77 4.68 -1.66
N VAL A 41 -21.09 3.39 -1.63
CA VAL A 41 -22.43 2.89 -2.03
C VAL A 41 -23.43 2.82 -0.89
N ALA A 42 -23.07 2.19 0.22
CA ALA A 42 -23.97 1.83 1.32
C ALA A 42 -24.07 2.95 2.36
N ASP A 43 -22.98 3.68 2.60
CA ASP A 43 -22.98 4.84 3.50
C ASP A 43 -23.27 6.15 2.77
N HIS A 44 -23.62 6.08 1.48
CA HIS A 44 -24.10 7.17 0.66
C HIS A 44 -23.07 8.28 0.36
N TYR A 45 -21.77 8.00 0.46
CA TYR A 45 -20.74 9.01 0.19
C TYR A 45 -20.76 9.46 -1.27
N ARG A 46 -21.31 8.64 -2.17
CA ARG A 46 -21.52 8.97 -3.60
C ARG A 46 -22.31 10.25 -3.87
N VAL A 47 -23.15 10.73 -2.93
CA VAL A 47 -23.93 11.96 -3.13
C VAL A 47 -23.24 13.21 -2.57
N ILE A 48 -22.08 13.05 -1.93
CA ILE A 48 -21.32 14.14 -1.33
C ILE A 48 -20.40 14.73 -2.41
N PRO A 49 -20.54 16.02 -2.76
CA PRO A 49 -19.69 16.64 -3.78
C PRO A 49 -18.20 16.50 -3.46
N ILE A 50 -17.39 16.15 -4.47
CA ILE A 50 -15.94 15.88 -4.38
C ILE A 50 -15.60 14.64 -3.55
N ILE A 51 -16.14 14.48 -2.34
CA ILE A 51 -15.86 13.35 -1.44
C ILE A 51 -16.29 12.02 -2.08
N GLY A 52 -17.46 11.95 -2.71
CA GLY A 52 -17.89 10.74 -3.41
C GLY A 52 -16.86 10.30 -4.47
N ASP A 53 -16.35 11.24 -5.25
CA ASP A 53 -15.34 10.97 -6.28
C ASP A 53 -14.00 10.52 -5.66
N LEU A 54 -13.62 11.09 -4.51
CA LEU A 54 -12.43 10.65 -3.79
C LEU A 54 -12.57 9.23 -3.24
N PHE A 55 -13.75 8.82 -2.77
CA PHE A 55 -13.96 7.47 -2.26
C PHE A 55 -13.89 6.41 -3.37
N ILE A 56 -14.47 6.68 -4.54
CA ILE A 56 -14.32 5.78 -5.68
C ILE A 56 -12.88 5.78 -6.22
N ALA A 57 -12.18 6.92 -6.15
CA ALA A 57 -10.76 7.00 -6.48
C ALA A 57 -9.90 6.21 -5.48
N ASN A 58 -10.22 6.23 -4.19
CA ASN A 58 -9.55 5.43 -3.16
C ASN A 58 -9.74 3.94 -3.43
N PHE A 59 -10.97 3.50 -3.73
CA PHE A 59 -11.23 2.13 -4.15
C PHE A 59 -10.39 1.73 -5.37
N ALA A 60 -10.45 2.51 -6.45
CA ALA A 60 -9.73 2.20 -7.67
C ALA A 60 -8.21 2.17 -7.45
N THR A 61 -7.68 3.13 -6.69
CA THR A 61 -6.25 3.24 -6.38
C THR A 61 -5.77 2.06 -5.53
N ALA A 62 -6.52 1.69 -4.49
CA ALA A 62 -6.21 0.55 -3.64
C ALA A 62 -6.19 -0.77 -4.43
N VAL A 63 -7.17 -0.98 -5.31
CA VAL A 63 -7.23 -2.16 -6.19
C VAL A 63 -6.05 -2.19 -7.15
N VAL A 64 -5.75 -1.07 -7.83
CA VAL A 64 -4.63 -0.98 -8.77
C VAL A 64 -3.31 -1.25 -8.07
N LEU A 65 -3.06 -0.62 -6.91
CA LEU A 65 -1.85 -0.85 -6.13
C LEU A 65 -1.73 -2.29 -5.65
N GLY A 66 -2.83 -2.90 -5.19
CA GLY A 66 -2.85 -4.32 -4.80
C GLY A 66 -2.52 -5.25 -5.97
N LEU A 67 -3.09 -5.02 -7.15
CA LEU A 67 -2.81 -5.80 -8.36
C LEU A 67 -1.35 -5.63 -8.82
N VAL A 68 -0.84 -4.41 -8.85
CA VAL A 68 0.55 -4.11 -9.23
C VAL A 68 1.52 -4.74 -8.22
N LEU A 69 1.19 -4.73 -6.93
CA LEU A 69 2.00 -5.36 -5.89
C LEU A 69 2.01 -6.89 -6.01
N ALA A 70 0.87 -7.50 -6.36
CA ALA A 70 0.73 -8.93 -6.61
C ALA A 70 1.45 -9.39 -7.89
N ALA A 71 1.58 -8.51 -8.88
CA ALA A 71 2.15 -8.82 -10.18
C ALA A 71 3.58 -9.40 -10.05
N PRO A 72 3.96 -10.36 -10.92
CA PRO A 72 5.30 -10.93 -10.90
C PRO A 72 6.33 -9.87 -11.33
N PRO A 73 7.58 -9.91 -10.81
CA PRO A 73 8.60 -8.89 -11.08
C PRO A 73 8.87 -8.63 -12.57
N ARG A 74 8.75 -9.68 -13.40
CA ARG A 74 8.89 -9.57 -14.86
C ARG A 74 7.89 -8.62 -15.51
N SER A 75 6.67 -8.52 -14.95
CA SER A 75 5.61 -7.65 -15.47
C SER A 75 5.85 -6.18 -15.15
N LEU A 76 6.70 -5.86 -14.17
CA LEU A 76 7.01 -4.48 -13.76
C LEU A 76 8.32 -3.96 -14.37
N ARG A 77 8.94 -4.69 -15.30
CA ARG A 77 10.19 -4.26 -15.96
C ARG A 77 10.03 -2.93 -16.70
N PHE A 78 8.85 -2.64 -17.23
CA PHE A 78 8.57 -1.38 -17.90
C PHE A 78 8.70 -0.17 -16.97
N LEU A 79 8.30 -0.28 -15.69
CA LEU A 79 8.46 0.81 -14.71
C LEU A 79 9.93 1.18 -14.52
N GLY A 80 10.83 0.18 -14.50
CA GLY A 80 12.27 0.40 -14.41
C GLY A 80 12.90 1.12 -15.62
N SER A 81 12.20 1.16 -16.76
CA SER A 81 12.65 1.89 -17.95
C SER A 81 12.27 3.37 -17.96
N LEU A 82 11.43 3.83 -17.02
CA LEU A 82 11.02 5.23 -16.94
C LEU A 82 12.18 6.12 -16.43
N PRO A 83 12.44 7.29 -17.04
CA PRO A 83 13.56 8.16 -16.67
C PRO A 83 13.55 8.57 -15.19
N VAL A 84 12.37 8.90 -14.66
CA VAL A 84 12.14 9.30 -13.25
C VAL A 84 12.47 8.17 -12.28
N VAL A 85 12.16 6.93 -12.67
CA VAL A 85 12.43 5.73 -11.87
C VAL A 85 13.93 5.42 -11.88
N ARG A 86 14.61 5.67 -13.02
CA ARG A 86 16.05 5.42 -13.19
C ARG A 86 16.95 6.27 -12.29
N SER A 87 16.50 7.48 -11.94
CA SER A 87 17.21 8.40 -11.03
C SER A 87 17.16 7.98 -9.57
N VAL A 88 16.31 7.01 -9.19
CA VAL A 88 16.21 6.53 -7.81
C VAL A 88 17.19 5.37 -7.61
N PRO A 89 18.19 5.47 -6.71
CA PRO A 89 19.32 4.52 -6.60
C PRO A 89 18.93 3.05 -6.36
N PHE A 90 17.67 2.80 -5.97
CA PHE A 90 17.15 1.47 -5.60
C PHE A 90 16.04 0.97 -6.53
N ALA A 91 15.46 1.84 -7.36
CA ALA A 91 14.22 1.54 -8.08
C ALA A 91 14.41 0.57 -9.26
N GLY A 92 15.58 0.58 -9.90
CA GLY A 92 15.93 -0.41 -10.93
C GLY A 92 16.12 -1.84 -10.39
N ARG A 93 16.26 -2.00 -9.07
CA ARG A 93 16.55 -3.29 -8.41
C ARG A 93 15.32 -3.91 -7.74
N ALA A 94 14.35 -3.09 -7.33
CA ALA A 94 13.13 -3.55 -6.66
C ALA A 94 11.92 -2.65 -7.01
N PRO A 95 11.28 -2.83 -8.19
CA PRO A 95 10.15 -1.99 -8.61
C PRO A 95 8.98 -2.02 -7.62
N HIS A 96 8.78 -3.13 -6.91
CA HIS A 96 7.77 -3.24 -5.86
C HIS A 96 8.00 -2.31 -4.67
N VAL A 97 9.23 -1.85 -4.41
CA VAL A 97 9.49 -0.86 -3.34
C VAL A 97 8.87 0.48 -3.70
N LEU A 98 8.91 0.89 -4.96
CA LEU A 98 8.24 2.11 -5.40
C LEU A 98 6.72 2.00 -5.28
N VAL A 99 6.17 0.85 -5.63
CA VAL A 99 4.74 0.56 -5.46
C VAL A 99 4.37 0.61 -3.98
N ALA A 100 5.20 0.05 -3.11
CA ALA A 100 4.98 0.10 -1.66
C ALA A 100 5.04 1.53 -1.12
N ILE A 101 6.00 2.36 -1.55
CA ILE A 101 6.07 3.77 -1.15
C ILE A 101 4.84 4.53 -1.64
N ALA A 102 4.44 4.34 -2.91
CA ALA A 102 3.23 4.96 -3.46
C ALA A 102 1.98 4.55 -2.66
N ALA A 103 1.88 3.26 -2.30
CA ALA A 103 0.79 2.76 -1.48
C ALA A 103 0.80 3.33 -0.06
N ILE A 104 1.97 3.46 0.58
CA ILE A 104 2.10 4.10 1.90
C ILE A 104 1.63 5.56 1.82
N LEU A 105 2.10 6.33 0.84
CA LEU A 105 1.71 7.73 0.67
C LEU A 105 0.21 7.87 0.42
N PHE A 106 -0.36 6.99 -0.40
CA PHE A 106 -1.80 6.91 -0.64
C PHE A 106 -2.58 6.67 0.66
N LEU A 107 -2.23 5.63 1.43
CA LEU A 107 -2.92 5.28 2.68
C LEU A 107 -2.74 6.34 3.77
N LEU A 108 -1.57 6.97 3.86
CA LEU A 108 -1.38 8.10 4.77
C LEU A 108 -2.22 9.32 4.35
N GLY A 109 -2.41 9.51 3.04
CA GLY A 109 -3.29 10.54 2.50
C GLY A 109 -4.76 10.31 2.85
N THR A 110 -5.24 9.07 2.82
CA THR A 110 -6.62 8.74 3.22
C THR A 110 -6.84 8.94 4.72
N ILE A 111 -5.92 8.46 5.57
CA ILE A 111 -5.94 8.70 7.03
C ILE A 111 -5.89 10.20 7.33
N ALA A 112 -5.00 10.95 6.67
CA ALA A 112 -4.90 12.39 6.85
C ALA A 112 -6.18 13.10 6.41
N GLY A 113 -6.79 12.65 5.31
CA GLY A 113 -8.10 13.14 4.84
C GLY A 113 -9.18 12.96 5.91
N LEU A 114 -9.26 11.77 6.52
CA LEU A 114 -10.18 11.50 7.63
C LEU A 114 -9.93 12.46 8.80
N ILE A 115 -8.70 12.55 9.30
CA ILE A 115 -8.34 13.42 10.43
C ILE A 115 -8.72 14.88 10.14
N VAL A 116 -8.42 15.38 8.94
CA VAL A 116 -8.78 16.74 8.54
C VAL A 116 -10.29 16.91 8.48
N SER A 117 -11.04 15.94 7.95
CA SER A 117 -12.50 15.99 7.89
C SER A 117 -13.20 15.89 9.25
N GLU A 118 -12.53 15.33 10.28
CA GLU A 118 -13.05 15.27 11.65
C GLU A 118 -12.74 16.54 12.45
N GLN A 119 -11.56 17.14 12.24
CA GLN A 119 -11.12 18.32 12.99
C GLN A 119 -11.64 19.62 12.36
N ALA A 120 -11.82 19.62 11.04
CA ALA A 120 -12.24 20.74 10.23
C ALA A 120 -13.15 20.24 9.10
N THR A 121 -13.35 21.03 8.06
CA THR A 121 -14.05 20.54 6.85
C THR A 121 -13.03 20.18 5.79
N LEU A 122 -13.26 19.07 5.10
CA LEU A 122 -12.54 18.67 3.90
C LEU A 122 -13.47 18.86 2.69
N PHE A 123 -13.19 19.84 1.84
CA PHE A 123 -14.06 20.20 0.71
C PHE A 123 -15.52 20.50 1.12
N GLY A 124 -15.74 21.05 2.32
CA GLY A 124 -17.06 21.33 2.87
C GLY A 124 -17.76 20.13 3.53
N PHE A 125 -17.13 18.95 3.53
CA PHE A 125 -17.59 17.78 4.28
C PHE A 125 -16.95 17.73 5.67
N HIS A 126 -17.73 17.37 6.68
CA HIS A 126 -17.26 17.12 8.03
C HIS A 126 -17.70 15.71 8.44
N GLU A 127 -16.75 14.88 8.82
CA GLU A 127 -17.00 13.52 9.26
C GLU A 127 -17.46 13.52 10.72
N TYR A 128 -18.54 12.80 11.01
CA TYR A 128 -19.14 12.78 12.34
C TYR A 128 -19.10 11.37 12.95
N GLY A 129 -18.12 11.18 13.82
CA GLY A 129 -18.03 10.02 14.69
C GLY A 129 -17.51 8.75 14.02
N TYR A 130 -17.06 7.82 14.86
CA TYR A 130 -16.46 6.59 14.38
C TYR A 130 -17.49 5.47 14.29
N ARG A 131 -18.09 5.37 13.12
CA ARG A 131 -18.88 4.20 12.74
C ARG A 131 -17.96 2.97 12.60
N ALA A 132 -18.53 1.77 12.68
CA ALA A 132 -17.76 0.54 12.59
C ALA A 132 -16.96 0.44 11.27
N THR A 133 -17.49 1.00 10.17
CA THR A 133 -16.82 1.09 8.86
C THR A 133 -15.56 1.95 8.91
N VAL A 134 -15.63 3.13 9.52
CA VAL A 134 -14.48 4.03 9.71
C VAL A 134 -13.38 3.37 10.54
N TRP A 135 -13.74 2.69 11.65
CA TRP A 135 -12.76 1.93 12.44
C TRP A 135 -12.10 0.80 11.65
N LEU A 136 -12.87 0.10 10.83
CA LEU A 136 -12.36 -0.96 9.98
C LEU A 136 -11.43 -0.41 8.89
N ALA A 137 -11.79 0.71 8.26
CA ALA A 137 -10.94 1.40 7.29
C ALA A 137 -9.60 1.77 7.94
N LEU A 138 -9.63 2.51 9.05
CA LEU A 138 -8.43 2.96 9.75
C LEU A 138 -7.54 1.78 10.19
N GLY A 139 -8.14 0.69 10.68
CA GLY A 139 -7.41 -0.52 11.06
C GLY A 139 -6.71 -1.20 9.88
N LEU A 140 -7.40 -1.33 8.74
CA LEU A 140 -6.84 -1.91 7.51
C LEU A 140 -5.75 -1.03 6.91
N GLU A 141 -5.96 0.28 6.87
CA GLU A 141 -4.98 1.25 6.36
C GLU A 141 -3.72 1.27 7.22
N ALA A 142 -3.86 1.35 8.55
CA ALA A 142 -2.73 1.29 9.47
C ALA A 142 -1.96 -0.02 9.34
N ALA A 143 -2.66 -1.17 9.28
CA ALA A 143 -2.03 -2.46 9.08
C ALA A 143 -1.27 -2.52 7.74
N ALA A 144 -1.88 -2.03 6.65
CA ALA A 144 -1.25 -1.98 5.34
C ALA A 144 0.02 -1.09 5.35
N VAL A 145 -0.04 0.10 5.96
CA VAL A 145 1.12 0.99 6.10
C VAL A 145 2.26 0.28 6.83
N LEU A 146 1.98 -0.38 7.97
CA LEU A 146 3.00 -1.07 8.74
C LEU A 146 3.64 -2.23 7.97
N VAL A 147 2.82 -3.05 7.30
CA VAL A 147 3.31 -4.19 6.50
C VAL A 147 4.14 -3.71 5.30
N LEU A 148 3.69 -2.68 4.60
CA LEU A 148 4.39 -2.10 3.45
C LEU A 148 5.70 -1.42 3.87
N ALA A 149 5.71 -0.72 5.00
CA ALA A 149 6.91 -0.08 5.54
C ALA A 149 7.96 -1.13 5.94
N ALA A 150 7.54 -2.22 6.60
CA ALA A 150 8.40 -3.34 6.92
C ALA A 150 8.97 -4.01 5.65
N PHE A 151 8.12 -4.25 4.65
CA PHE A 151 8.55 -4.76 3.34
C PHE A 151 9.61 -3.85 2.69
N ALA A 152 9.34 -2.55 2.58
CA ALA A 152 10.24 -1.59 1.96
C ALA A 152 11.57 -1.47 2.70
N ALA A 153 11.56 -1.44 4.03
CA ALA A 153 12.76 -1.38 4.85
C ALA A 153 13.66 -2.62 4.70
N LEU A 154 13.07 -3.82 4.63
CA LEU A 154 13.82 -5.06 4.43
C LEU A 154 14.41 -5.13 3.02
N GLU A 155 13.67 -4.71 1.99
CA GLU A 155 14.20 -4.63 0.63
C GLU A 155 15.32 -3.58 0.50
N ALA A 156 15.19 -2.42 1.14
CA ALA A 156 16.25 -1.42 1.15
C ALA A 156 17.56 -1.96 1.77
N ARG A 157 17.46 -2.68 2.89
CA ARG A 157 18.62 -3.33 3.53
C ARG A 157 19.30 -4.36 2.62
N ARG A 158 18.52 -5.13 1.85
CA ARG A 158 19.07 -6.11 0.88
C ARG A 158 19.83 -5.45 -0.25
N VAL A 159 19.41 -4.26 -0.67
CA VAL A 159 20.10 -3.52 -1.74
C VAL A 159 21.37 -2.84 -1.20
N SER A 160 21.36 -2.35 0.04
CA SER A 160 22.52 -1.71 0.67
C SER A 160 23.58 -2.68 1.20
N GLY A 161 23.21 -3.93 1.51
CA GLY A 161 24.13 -4.97 1.99
C GLY A 161 24.81 -5.79 0.89
N ARG A 162 24.67 -5.39 -0.38
CA ARG A 162 25.37 -5.96 -1.55
C ARG A 162 26.33 -4.94 -2.11
#